data_AF-A0AA50DY41-F1
#
_entry.id   AF-A0AA50DY41-F1
#
_cell.length_a   1.000
_cell.length_b   1.000
_cell.length_c   1.000
_cell.angle_alpha   90.00
_cell.angle_beta   90.00
_cell.angle_gamma   90.00
#
_symmetry.space_group_name_H-M   'P 1'
#
loop_
_entity.id
_entity.type
_entity.pdbx_description
1 polymer ?
#
loop_
_entity_poly.entity_id
_entity_poly.type
_entity_poly.pdbx_seq_one_letter_code
_entity_poly.pdbx_strand_id
1 'polypeptide(L)'
;MSINFEKQDAILRRITIIGKATKRLSKEFREQHYEIPWKQIAGMRDVITHNYNEVDIDEIWTVINENLPDLFDYIKPLILKNSDD
;
A
#
# COMPACT_ATOMS: atom_id res chain seq x y z
N MET A 1 -18.58 -14.69 13.75
CA MET A 1 -18.74 -13.54 12.83
C MET A 1 -18.70 -14.13 11.42
N SER A 2 -19.69 -13.90 10.56
CA SER A 2 -19.68 -14.43 9.19
C SER A 2 -18.52 -13.80 8.41
N ILE A 3 -17.68 -14.62 7.78
CA ILE A 3 -16.60 -14.16 6.91
C ILE A 3 -17.24 -13.51 5.67
N ASN A 4 -16.84 -12.29 5.35
CA ASN A 4 -17.32 -11.57 4.17
C ASN A 4 -16.21 -11.50 3.11
N PHE A 5 -16.19 -12.47 2.21
CA PHE A 5 -15.19 -12.59 1.15
C PHE A 5 -15.22 -11.42 0.17
N GLU A 6 -16.40 -10.88 -0.16
CA GLU A 6 -16.53 -9.72 -1.05
C GLU A 6 -15.78 -8.49 -0.49
N LYS A 7 -15.86 -8.27 0.82
CA LYS A 7 -15.13 -7.18 1.50
C LYS A 7 -13.63 -7.44 1.53
N GLN A 8 -13.20 -8.68 1.77
CA GLN A 8 -11.79 -9.05 1.73
C GLN A 8 -11.22 -8.79 0.33
N ASP A 9 -11.88 -9.26 -0.72
CA ASP A 9 -11.46 -9.02 -2.11
C ASP A 9 -11.39 -7.53 -2.45
N ALA A 10 -12.39 -6.76 -2.00
CA ALA A 10 -12.39 -5.31 -2.17
C ALA A 10 -11.18 -4.65 -1.49
N ILE A 11 -10.83 -5.08 -0.28
CA ILE A 11 -9.66 -4.59 0.47
C ILE A 11 -8.36 -4.97 -0.27
N LEU A 12 -8.17 -6.24 -0.62
CA LEU A 12 -6.99 -6.73 -1.33
C LEU A 12 -6.77 -5.98 -2.66
N ARG A 13 -7.87 -5.68 -3.36
CA ARG A 13 -7.85 -4.86 -4.56
C ARG A 13 -7.35 -3.43 -4.30
N ARG A 14 -7.74 -2.80 -3.18
CA ARG A 14 -7.26 -1.45 -2.83
C ARG A 14 -5.77 -1.45 -2.53
N ILE A 15 -5.28 -2.44 -1.78
CA ILE A 15 -3.84 -2.60 -1.51
C ILE A 15 -3.06 -2.81 -2.82
N THR A 16 -3.58 -3.63 -3.73
CA THR A 16 -3.01 -3.86 -5.07
C THR A 16 -2.90 -2.56 -5.87
N ILE A 17 -3.91 -1.68 -5.80
CA ILE A 17 -3.91 -0.38 -6.47
C ILE A 17 -2.81 0.53 -5.89
N ILE A 18 -2.66 0.56 -4.56
CA ILE A 18 -1.61 1.33 -3.88
C ILE A 18 -0.23 0.87 -4.37
N GLY A 19 0.06 -0.43 -4.32
CA GLY A 19 1.35 -0.95 -4.80
C GLY A 19 1.61 -0.69 -6.28
N LYS A 20 0.57 -0.71 -7.13
CA LYS A 20 0.69 -0.33 -8.55
C LYS A 20 1.00 1.16 -8.72
N ALA A 21 0.40 2.04 -7.91
CA ALA A 21 0.69 3.47 -7.91
C ALA A 21 2.15 3.73 -7.49
N THR A 22 2.64 3.03 -6.46
CA THR A 22 4.05 3.11 -6.03
C THR A 22 5.03 2.76 -7.15
N LYS A 23 4.74 1.74 -7.97
CA LYS A 23 5.59 1.37 -9.12
C LYS A 23 5.67 2.44 -10.22
N ARG A 24 4.74 3.41 -10.25
CA ARG A 24 4.75 4.53 -11.20
C ARG A 24 5.57 5.72 -10.74
N LEU A 25 5.94 5.77 -9.45
CA LEU A 25 6.82 6.81 -8.93
C LEU A 25 8.21 6.66 -9.53
N SER A 26 8.82 7.79 -9.88
CA SER A 26 10.19 7.81 -10.42
C SER A 26 11.18 7.21 -9.42
N LYS A 27 12.35 6.80 -9.91
CA LYS A 27 13.38 6.26 -9.04
C LYS A 27 13.91 7.35 -8.11
N GLU A 28 14.12 8.54 -8.66
CA GLU A 28 14.64 9.72 -7.98
C GLU A 28 13.73 10.13 -6.82
N PHE A 29 12.41 10.16 -7.04
CA PHE A 29 11.44 10.47 -5.98
C PHE A 29 11.50 9.45 -4.84
N ARG A 30 11.58 8.17 -5.17
CA ARG A 30 11.66 7.10 -4.16
C ARG A 30 12.98 7.12 -3.38
N GLU A 31 14.08 7.56 -4.01
CA GLU A 31 15.37 7.74 -3.36
C GLU A 31 15.40 8.96 -2.45
N GLN A 32 14.72 10.04 -2.82
CA GLN A 32 14.55 11.24 -1.98
C GLN A 32 13.70 10.99 -0.75
N HIS A 33 12.76 10.05 -0.83
CA HIS A 33 11.83 9.67 0.25
C HIS A 33 12.09 8.24 0.74
N TYR A 34 13.35 7.92 1.04
CA TYR A 34 13.79 6.56 1.37
C TYR A 34 13.23 6.04 2.71
N GLU A 35 12.72 6.93 3.57
CA GLU A 35 12.02 6.61 4.81
C GLU A 35 10.73 5.81 4.56
N ILE A 36 10.14 5.95 3.36
CA ILE A 36 8.95 5.20 2.97
C ILE A 36 9.40 3.86 2.36
N PRO A 37 8.87 2.71 2.80
CA PRO A 37 9.31 1.39 2.35
C PRO A 37 8.74 1.02 0.96
N TRP A 38 9.06 1.81 -0.06
CA TRP A 38 8.49 1.69 -1.42
C TRP A 38 8.57 0.29 -2.03
N LYS A 39 9.68 -0.40 -1.81
CA LYS A 39 9.88 -1.76 -2.33
C LYS A 39 8.90 -2.76 -1.71
N GLN A 40 8.63 -2.64 -0.42
CA GLN A 40 7.68 -3.50 0.28
C GLN A 40 6.25 -3.21 -0.20
N ILE A 41 5.88 -1.93 -0.32
CA ILE A 41 4.56 -1.52 -0.82
C ILE A 41 4.33 -2.02 -2.26
N ALA A 42 5.33 -1.87 -3.14
CA ALA A 42 5.27 -2.41 -4.49
C ALA A 42 5.23 -3.94 -4.54
N GLY A 43 5.94 -4.61 -3.63
CA GLY A 43 5.98 -6.07 -3.50
C GLY A 43 4.68 -6.67 -2.98
N MET A 44 3.96 -5.97 -2.09
CA MET A 44 2.65 -6.39 -1.59
C MET A 44 1.64 -6.62 -2.72
N ARG A 45 1.67 -5.76 -3.76
CA ARG A 45 0.87 -5.97 -4.98
C ARG A 45 1.19 -7.30 -5.67
N ASP A 46 2.47 -7.68 -5.71
CA ASP A 46 2.91 -8.89 -6.40
C ASP A 46 2.47 -10.14 -5.62
N VAL A 47 2.59 -10.11 -4.28
CA VAL A 47 2.07 -11.17 -3.40
C VAL A 47 0.56 -11.32 -3.58
N ILE A 48 -0.21 -10.24 -3.43
CA ILE A 48 -1.67 -10.29 -3.55
C ILE A 48 -2.12 -10.67 -4.96
N THR A 49 -1.40 -10.34 -6.03
CA THR A 49 -1.85 -10.70 -7.38
C THR A 49 -1.58 -12.16 -7.73
N HIS A 50 -0.45 -12.73 -7.28
CA HIS A 50 -0.03 -14.08 -7.69
C HIS A 50 -0.36 -15.16 -6.66
N ASN A 51 -0.41 -14.81 -5.37
CA ASN A 51 -0.57 -15.73 -4.25
C ASN A 51 -1.76 -15.33 -3.37
N TYR A 52 -2.84 -14.76 -3.94
CA TYR A 52 -4.00 -14.27 -3.18
C TYR A 52 -4.65 -15.36 -2.30
N ASN A 53 -4.56 -16.61 -2.73
CA ASN A 53 -5.07 -17.79 -2.03
C ASN A 53 -4.24 -18.14 -0.76
N GLU A 54 -3.05 -17.58 -0.63
CA GLU A 54 -2.14 -17.79 0.50
C GLU A 54 -2.02 -16.53 1.38
N VAL A 55 -2.79 -15.48 1.07
CA VAL A 55 -2.76 -14.24 1.85
C VAL A 55 -3.38 -14.48 3.22
N ASP A 56 -2.60 -14.18 4.26
CA ASP A 56 -3.07 -14.18 5.64
C ASP A 56 -3.91 -12.92 5.90
N ILE A 57 -5.20 -13.11 6.19
CA ILE A 57 -6.13 -12.01 6.45
C ILE A 57 -5.79 -11.25 7.73
N ASP A 58 -5.18 -11.91 8.73
CA ASP A 58 -4.76 -11.23 9.95
C ASP A 58 -3.57 -10.29 9.65
N GLU A 59 -2.65 -10.69 8.78
CA GLU A 59 -1.57 -9.82 8.30
C GLU A 59 -2.13 -8.62 7.51
N ILE A 60 -3.14 -8.84 6.65
CA ILE A 60 -3.83 -7.76 5.94
C ILE A 60 -4.50 -6.79 6.92
N TRP A 61 -5.06 -7.31 8.02
CA TRP A 61 -5.65 -6.46 9.04
C TRP A 61 -4.61 -5.59 9.75
N THR A 62 -3.43 -6.13 10.04
CA THR A 62 -2.28 -5.35 10.55
C THR A 62 -1.88 -4.26 9.56
N VAL A 63 -1.76 -4.60 8.28
CA VAL A 63 -1.44 -3.61 7.22
C VAL A 63 -2.44 -2.46 7.21
N ILE A 64 -3.74 -2.75 7.34
CA ILE A 64 -4.77 -1.71 7.33
C ILE A 64 -4.72 -0.82 8.57
N ASN A 65 -4.53 -1.40 9.76
CA ASN A 65 -4.68 -0.67 11.02
C ASN A 65 -3.39 -0.01 11.49
N GLU A 66 -2.23 -0.52 11.07
CA GLU A 66 -0.93 -0.05 11.54
C GLU A 66 -0.14 0.60 10.40
N ASN A 67 0.10 -0.12 9.30
CA ASN A 67 1.01 0.36 8.26
C ASN A 67 0.41 1.40 7.32
N LEU A 68 -0.89 1.31 6.99
CA LEU A 68 -1.55 2.29 6.13
C LEU A 68 -1.66 3.69 6.76
N PRO A 69 -2.02 3.84 8.06
CA PRO A 69 -1.96 5.14 8.73
C PRO A 69 -0.58 5.76 8.69
N ASP A 70 0.47 5.00 9.02
CA ASP A 70 1.86 5.49 8.95
C ASP A 70 2.22 5.96 7.54
N LEU A 71 1.89 5.16 6.52
CA LEU A 71 2.12 5.52 5.13
C LEU A 71 1.38 6.81 4.75
N PHE A 72 0.16 6.99 5.23
CA PHE A 72 -0.62 8.20 4.99
C PHE A 72 0.05 9.42 5.62
N ASP A 73 0.56 9.31 6.84
CA ASP A 73 1.26 10.39 7.52
C ASP A 73 2.58 10.76 6.84
N TYR A 74 3.30 9.81 6.26
CA TYR A 74 4.47 10.10 5.43
C TYR A 74 4.11 10.80 4.10
N ILE A 75 3.01 10.38 3.45
CA ILE A 75 2.61 10.91 2.13
C ILE A 75 1.96 12.29 2.24
N LYS A 76 1.16 12.54 3.28
CA LYS A 76 0.35 13.76 3.41
C LYS A 76 1.16 15.05 3.28
N PRO A 77 2.34 15.22 3.91
CA PRO A 77 3.20 16.39 3.71
C PRO A 77 3.72 16.54 2.28
N LEU A 78 3.92 15.44 1.55
CA LEU A 78 4.44 15.46 0.18
C LEU A 78 3.41 15.99 -0.82
N ILE A 79 2.13 15.80 -0.55
CA ILE A 79 1.05 16.33 -1.40
C ILE A 79 0.93 17.84 -1.24
N LEU A 80 1.01 18.33 0.00
CA LEU A 80 0.88 19.76 0.30
C LEU A 80 2.07 20.59 -0.20
N LYS A 81 3.26 19.98 -0.31
CA LYS A 81 4.45 20.65 -0.84
C LYS A 81 4.40 20.92 -2.34
N ASN A 82 3.56 20.18 -3.09
CA ASN A 82 3.46 20.30 -4.55
C ASN A 82 2.34 21.26 -5.01
N SER A 83 1.60 21.90 -4.09
CA SER A 83 0.52 22.86 -4.41
C SER A 83 0.93 24.33 -4.37
N ASP A 84 2.20 24.63 -4.05
CA ASP A 84 2.76 25.99 -3.98
C ASP A 84 3.67 26.34 -5.18
N ASP A 85 3.74 25.49 -6.21
CA ASP A 85 4.40 25.74 -7.51
C ASP A 85 3.39 25.86 -8.67
#